data_AF-A0A519VMT7-F1
#
_entry.id   AF-A0A519VMT7-F1
#
_cell.length_a   1.000
_cell.length_b   1.000
_cell.length_c   1.000
_cell.angle_alpha   90.00
_cell.angle_beta   90.00
_cell.angle_gamma   90.00
#
_symmetry.space_group_name_H-M   'P 1'
#
loop_
_entity.id
_entity.type
_entity.pdbx_description
1 polymer ?
#
loop_
_entity_poly.entity_id
_entity_poly.type
_entity_poly.pdbx_seq_one_letter_code
_entity_poly.pdbx_strand_id
1 'polypeptide(L)'
;MKILWASLLLFSTSLPAQKQERQILTYNIALGAISAGVGAVINKPKHADWKRYIVKGIWQGSIGGLINYSGKKTLYLINKKNELGYAWPAKILHAAGTSIIENAALNEPFLRNWNIDIGPARIDFSTSCSKKIRARFLPGSIYAILKGSRRGKMDWQTTFRTGTISYYSTNYIASNNSFPAAGLSYGRGIIYSDYGGNTNNILAHELAHTFQYRDYMVLNSFLKPLATKLRK
;
A
#
# COMPACT_ATOMS: atom_id res chain seq x y z
N MET A 1 -18.10 5.07 -51.77
CA MET A 1 -16.81 5.76 -51.55
C MET A 1 -16.23 5.28 -50.22
N LYS A 2 -15.29 4.32 -50.27
CA LYS A 2 -14.70 3.66 -49.10
C LYS A 2 -13.47 4.47 -48.68
N ILE A 3 -13.54 5.19 -47.56
CA ILE A 3 -12.38 5.88 -46.98
C ILE A 3 -11.70 4.91 -46.00
N LEU A 4 -10.46 4.57 -46.35
CA LEU A 4 -9.49 3.86 -45.54
C LEU A 4 -9.39 4.48 -44.13
N TRP A 5 -9.77 3.74 -43.10
CA TRP A 5 -9.24 3.99 -41.77
C TRP A 5 -7.87 3.32 -41.67
N ALA A 6 -6.88 4.14 -41.96
CA ALA A 6 -5.47 3.82 -41.92
C ALA A 6 -5.08 3.22 -40.56
N SER A 7 -4.56 2.01 -40.67
CA SER A 7 -3.51 1.44 -39.83
C SER A 7 -2.51 2.49 -39.34
N LEU A 8 -2.68 2.90 -38.09
CA LEU A 8 -1.68 3.59 -37.28
C LEU A 8 -1.47 2.78 -35.99
N LEU A 9 -1.12 1.51 -36.14
CA LEU A 9 -0.40 0.78 -35.10
C LEU A 9 1.03 1.31 -35.10
N LEU A 10 1.18 2.44 -34.41
CA LEU A 10 2.47 3.01 -34.03
C LEU A 10 3.31 1.89 -33.42
N PHE A 11 4.45 1.60 -34.03
CA PHE A 11 5.53 0.83 -33.43
C PHE A 11 5.95 1.50 -32.12
N SER A 12 5.34 1.10 -31.01
CA SER A 12 5.72 1.60 -29.69
C SER A 12 7.01 0.91 -29.27
N THR A 13 8.15 1.53 -29.53
CA THR A 13 9.42 1.20 -28.88
C THR A 13 9.26 1.53 -27.39
N SER A 14 8.82 0.53 -26.61
CA SER A 14 8.63 0.70 -25.18
C SER A 14 9.99 0.71 -24.49
N LEU A 15 10.35 1.85 -23.91
CA LEU A 15 11.55 1.98 -23.08
C LEU A 15 11.43 1.05 -21.85
N PRO A 16 12.52 0.49 -21.32
CA PRO A 16 12.51 -0.37 -20.13
C PRO A 16 11.76 0.24 -18.94
N ALA A 17 11.90 1.55 -18.72
CA ALA A 17 11.19 2.29 -17.68
C ALA A 17 9.66 2.29 -17.87
N GLN A 18 9.17 2.42 -19.11
CA GLN A 18 7.73 2.35 -19.43
C GLN A 18 7.19 0.93 -19.25
N LYS A 19 8.00 -0.11 -19.55
CA LYS A 19 7.65 -1.50 -19.28
C LYS A 19 7.52 -1.76 -17.78
N GLN A 20 8.48 -1.27 -16.98
CA GLN A 20 8.43 -1.38 -15.52
C GLN A 20 7.23 -0.65 -14.93
N GLU A 21 6.91 0.56 -15.43
CA GLU A 21 5.73 1.31 -14.99
C GLU A 21 4.43 0.53 -15.25
N ARG A 22 4.26 -0.01 -16.46
CA ARG A 22 3.11 -0.86 -16.81
C ARG A 22 3.05 -2.12 -15.95
N GLN A 23 4.18 -2.76 -15.68
CA GLN A 23 4.23 -3.94 -14.81
C GLN A 23 3.75 -3.62 -13.39
N ILE A 24 4.19 -2.51 -12.80
CA ILE A 24 3.77 -2.08 -11.47
C ILE A 24 2.27 -1.75 -11.47
N LEU A 25 1.78 -1.04 -12.49
CA LEU A 25 0.35 -0.74 -12.64
C LEU A 25 -0.49 -2.03 -12.69
N THR A 26 -0.16 -2.93 -13.62
CA THR A 26 -0.84 -4.21 -13.79
C THR A 26 -0.77 -5.04 -12.51
N TYR A 27 0.37 -5.08 -11.84
CA TYR A 27 0.54 -5.78 -10.57
C TYR A 27 -0.43 -5.27 -9.50
N ASN A 28 -0.53 -3.96 -9.30
CA ASN A 28 -1.43 -3.41 -8.26
C ASN A 28 -2.91 -3.65 -8.60
N ILE A 29 -3.30 -3.49 -9.86
CA ILE A 29 -4.68 -3.77 -10.31
C ILE A 29 -5.00 -5.26 -10.13
N ALA A 30 -4.12 -6.16 -10.56
CA ALA A 30 -4.32 -7.60 -10.47
C ALA A 30 -4.34 -8.06 -9.01
N LEU A 31 -3.40 -7.60 -8.18
CA LEU A 31 -3.35 -7.92 -6.76
C LEU A 31 -4.63 -7.45 -6.05
N GLY A 32 -5.07 -6.22 -6.30
CA GLY A 32 -6.32 -5.69 -5.75
C GLY A 32 -7.53 -6.49 -6.20
N ALA A 33 -7.65 -6.78 -7.50
CA ALA A 33 -8.75 -7.56 -8.09
C ALA A 33 -8.86 -8.96 -7.51
N ILE A 34 -7.75 -9.71 -7.49
CA ILE A 34 -7.72 -11.10 -7.03
C ILE A 34 -8.00 -11.16 -5.53
N SER A 35 -7.30 -10.36 -4.73
CA SER A 35 -7.46 -10.38 -3.27
C SER A 35 -8.86 -9.96 -2.84
N ALA A 36 -9.43 -8.92 -3.45
CA ALA A 36 -10.80 -8.49 -3.18
C ALA A 36 -11.84 -9.49 -3.67
N GLY A 37 -11.67 -10.07 -4.86
CA GLY A 37 -12.56 -11.09 -5.41
C GLY A 37 -12.63 -12.33 -4.52
N VAL A 38 -11.47 -12.88 -4.14
CA VAL A 38 -11.38 -14.03 -3.24
C VAL A 38 -11.97 -13.70 -1.87
N GLY A 39 -11.61 -12.55 -1.29
CA GLY A 39 -12.16 -12.12 -0.01
C GLY A 39 -13.69 -11.99 -0.04
N ALA A 40 -14.23 -11.39 -1.10
CA ALA A 40 -15.68 -11.19 -1.26
C ALA A 40 -16.42 -12.52 -1.29
N VAL A 41 -15.86 -13.55 -1.94
CA VAL A 41 -16.42 -14.91 -1.94
C VAL A 41 -16.35 -15.55 -0.55
N ILE A 42 -15.24 -15.39 0.16
CA ILE A 42 -15.08 -15.90 1.53
C ILE A 42 -16.08 -15.24 2.49
N ASN A 43 -16.32 -13.95 2.33
CA ASN A 43 -17.18 -13.14 3.21
C ASN A 43 -18.62 -12.98 2.70
N LYS A 44 -19.03 -13.73 1.68
CA LYS A 44 -20.40 -13.71 1.16
C LYS A 44 -21.39 -14.36 2.15
N PRO A 45 -22.69 -14.02 2.08
CA PRO A 45 -23.73 -14.76 2.81
C PRO A 45 -23.77 -16.24 2.39
N LYS A 46 -24.03 -17.17 3.33
CA LYS A 46 -23.91 -18.62 3.13
C LYS A 46 -24.63 -19.14 1.87
N HIS A 47 -25.83 -18.63 1.58
CA HIS A 47 -26.68 -19.09 0.47
C HIS A 47 -26.64 -18.20 -0.79
N ALA A 48 -25.74 -17.21 -0.83
CA ALA A 48 -25.68 -16.30 -1.98
C ALA A 48 -24.76 -16.82 -3.08
N ASP A 49 -25.10 -16.53 -4.34
CA ASP A 49 -24.31 -16.91 -5.53
C ASP A 49 -22.93 -16.25 -5.51
N TRP A 50 -21.88 -17.07 -5.51
CA TRP A 50 -20.50 -16.62 -5.44
C TRP A 50 -20.07 -15.78 -6.66
N LYS A 51 -20.65 -16.02 -7.85
CA LYS A 51 -20.29 -15.31 -9.09
C LYS A 51 -20.55 -13.81 -8.99
N ARG A 52 -21.67 -13.43 -8.36
CA ARG A 52 -22.00 -12.03 -8.10
C ARG A 52 -20.96 -11.36 -7.19
N TYR A 53 -20.49 -12.05 -6.16
CA TYR A 53 -19.56 -11.49 -5.19
C TYR A 53 -18.12 -11.45 -5.69
N ILE A 54 -17.68 -12.45 -6.47
CA ILE A 54 -16.34 -12.41 -7.08
C ILE A 54 -16.24 -11.27 -8.09
N VAL A 55 -17.25 -11.08 -8.95
CA VAL A 55 -17.26 -9.97 -9.93
C VAL A 55 -17.30 -8.64 -9.20
N LYS A 56 -18.16 -8.51 -8.16
CA LYS A 56 -18.19 -7.33 -7.29
C LYS A 56 -16.81 -7.02 -6.70
N GLY A 57 -16.17 -8.04 -6.13
CA GLY A 57 -14.85 -7.91 -5.50
C GLY A 57 -13.78 -7.52 -6.51
N ILE A 58 -13.76 -8.16 -7.69
CA ILE A 58 -12.79 -7.88 -8.76
C ILE A 58 -12.87 -6.42 -9.20
N TRP A 59 -14.04 -5.91 -9.58
CA TRP A 59 -14.12 -4.54 -10.11
C TRP A 59 -13.75 -3.48 -9.05
N GLN A 60 -14.20 -3.66 -7.81
CA GLN A 60 -13.83 -2.75 -6.71
C GLN A 60 -12.34 -2.85 -6.39
N GLY A 61 -11.81 -4.07 -6.35
CA GLY A 61 -10.40 -4.35 -6.13
C GLY A 61 -9.51 -3.75 -7.21
N SER A 62 -9.91 -3.80 -8.48
CA SER A 62 -9.19 -3.17 -9.58
C SER A 62 -9.11 -1.65 -9.43
N ILE A 63 -10.22 -0.99 -9.04
CA ILE A 63 -10.23 0.46 -8.78
C ILE A 63 -9.31 0.80 -7.62
N GLY A 64 -9.39 0.05 -6.51
CA GLY A 64 -8.49 0.27 -5.38
C GLY A 64 -7.01 0.03 -5.73
N GLY A 65 -6.73 -0.98 -6.56
CA GLY A 65 -5.38 -1.25 -7.08
C GLY A 65 -4.82 -0.12 -7.94
N LEU A 66 -5.64 0.47 -8.82
CA LEU A 66 -5.27 1.64 -9.61
C LEU A 66 -4.95 2.86 -8.71
N ILE A 67 -5.71 3.05 -7.64
CA ILE A 67 -5.48 4.12 -6.67
C ILE A 67 -4.20 3.86 -5.85
N ASN A 68 -3.93 2.62 -5.42
CA ASN A 68 -2.66 2.25 -4.77
C ASN A 68 -1.46 2.51 -5.66
N TYR A 69 -1.55 2.14 -6.94
CA TYR A 69 -0.55 2.49 -7.94
C TYR A 69 -0.29 3.99 -8.01
N SER A 70 -1.35 4.80 -8.05
CA SER A 70 -1.25 6.26 -8.07
C SER A 70 -0.54 6.80 -6.81
N GLY A 71 -0.81 6.21 -5.65
CA GLY A 71 -0.07 6.50 -4.41
C GLY A 71 1.42 6.20 -4.52
N LYS A 72 1.80 5.02 -5.03
CA LYS A 72 3.20 4.64 -5.27
C LYS A 72 3.88 5.55 -6.29
N LYS A 73 3.19 5.88 -7.39
CA LYS A 73 3.69 6.81 -8.41
C LYS A 73 3.91 8.21 -7.84
N THR A 74 3.08 8.65 -6.90
CA THR A 74 3.24 9.95 -6.23
C THR A 74 4.53 10.03 -5.41
N LEU A 75 5.05 8.92 -4.88
CA LEU A 75 6.35 8.90 -4.17
C LEU A 75 7.52 9.34 -5.05
N TYR A 76 7.43 9.16 -6.37
CA TYR A 76 8.46 9.65 -7.31
C TYR A 76 8.65 11.17 -7.22
N LEU A 77 7.61 11.92 -6.85
CA LEU A 77 7.68 13.36 -6.67
C LEU A 77 8.59 13.77 -5.50
N ILE A 78 8.77 12.90 -4.49
CA ILE A 78 9.68 13.18 -3.37
C ILE A 78 11.11 13.40 -3.89
N ASN A 79 11.60 12.51 -4.76
CA ASN A 79 12.92 12.65 -5.37
C ASN A 79 12.91 13.74 -6.45
N LYS A 80 11.94 13.71 -7.37
CA LYS A 80 11.89 14.65 -8.51
C LYS A 80 11.78 16.12 -8.10
N LYS A 81 11.08 16.42 -7.01
CA LYS A 81 10.89 17.78 -6.48
C LYS A 81 11.77 18.05 -5.25
N ASN A 82 12.53 17.07 -4.79
CA ASN A 82 13.33 17.14 -3.56
C ASN A 82 12.48 17.53 -2.32
N GLU A 83 11.22 17.09 -2.29
CA GLU A 83 10.23 17.51 -1.30
C GLU A 83 9.57 16.30 -0.63
N LEU A 84 9.97 16.02 0.62
CA LEU A 84 9.39 14.93 1.41
C LEU A 84 7.88 15.13 1.70
N GLY A 85 7.36 16.34 1.52
CA GLY A 85 5.93 16.65 1.70
C GLY A 85 5.01 15.80 0.81
N TYR A 86 5.49 15.32 -0.34
CA TYR A 86 4.71 14.42 -1.22
C TYR A 86 4.44 13.03 -0.59
N ALA A 87 5.05 12.69 0.55
CA ALA A 87 4.77 11.45 1.26
C ALA A 87 3.33 11.37 1.78
N TRP A 88 2.74 12.48 2.24
CA TRP A 88 1.35 12.54 2.70
C TRP A 88 0.32 12.29 1.59
N PRO A 89 0.31 13.03 0.46
CA PRO A 89 -0.63 12.75 -0.63
C PRO A 89 -0.44 11.33 -1.18
N ALA A 90 0.80 10.84 -1.30
CA ALA A 90 1.07 9.45 -1.68
C ALA A 90 0.42 8.45 -0.70
N LYS A 91 0.55 8.69 0.61
CA LYS A 91 -0.02 7.84 1.66
C LYS A 91 -1.54 7.90 1.68
N ILE A 92 -2.15 9.07 1.49
CA ILE A 92 -3.61 9.25 1.45
C ILE A 92 -4.19 8.50 0.25
N LEU A 93 -3.59 8.64 -0.93
CA LEU A 93 -3.98 7.87 -2.11
C LEU A 93 -3.87 6.36 -1.85
N HIS A 94 -2.73 5.90 -1.34
CA HIS A 94 -2.56 4.48 -1.03
C HIS A 94 -3.54 3.96 0.04
N ALA A 95 -3.81 4.76 1.07
CA ALA A 95 -4.80 4.46 2.10
C ALA A 95 -6.21 4.35 1.51
N ALA A 96 -6.56 5.22 0.56
CA ALA A 96 -7.82 5.18 -0.14
C ALA A 96 -7.99 3.89 -0.96
N GLY A 97 -6.98 3.52 -1.76
CA GLY A 97 -7.05 2.31 -2.57
C GLY A 97 -7.12 1.03 -1.74
N THR A 98 -6.28 0.91 -0.69
CA THR A 98 -6.35 -0.21 0.26
C THR A 98 -7.69 -0.28 0.99
N SER A 99 -8.28 0.85 1.37
CA SER A 99 -9.63 0.91 1.97
C SER A 99 -10.71 0.35 1.03
N ILE A 100 -10.65 0.69 -0.26
CA ILE A 100 -11.58 0.16 -1.27
C ILE A 100 -11.42 -1.35 -1.41
N ILE A 101 -10.17 -1.83 -1.54
CA ILE A 101 -9.85 -3.26 -1.64
C ILE A 101 -10.37 -4.02 -0.41
N GLU A 102 -10.14 -3.48 0.80
CA GLU A 102 -10.61 -4.11 2.04
C GLU A 102 -12.14 -4.14 2.16
N ASN A 103 -12.84 -3.07 1.80
CA ASN A 103 -14.31 -3.09 1.77
C ASN A 103 -14.82 -4.19 0.84
N ALA A 104 -14.25 -4.26 -0.37
CA ALA A 104 -14.62 -5.26 -1.36
C ALA A 104 -14.38 -6.69 -0.84
N ALA A 105 -13.20 -6.93 -0.27
CA ALA A 105 -12.81 -8.22 0.31
C ALA A 105 -13.68 -8.62 1.52
N LEU A 106 -14.14 -7.66 2.32
CA LEU A 106 -15.04 -7.90 3.44
C LEU A 106 -16.52 -8.01 3.04
N ASN A 107 -16.80 -7.89 1.74
CA ASN A 107 -18.14 -7.78 1.16
C ASN A 107 -18.96 -6.60 1.74
N GLU A 108 -18.29 -5.52 2.09
CA GLU A 108 -18.92 -4.27 2.51
C GLU A 108 -19.35 -3.43 1.28
N PRO A 109 -20.18 -2.39 1.47
CA PRO A 109 -20.46 -1.40 0.44
C PRO A 109 -19.21 -0.60 0.03
N PHE A 110 -19.20 -0.14 -1.22
CA PHE A 110 -18.12 0.69 -1.78
C PHE A 110 -17.95 1.97 -0.94
N LEU A 111 -16.71 2.35 -0.64
CA LEU A 111 -16.34 3.55 0.14
C LEU A 111 -16.96 3.64 1.55
N ARG A 112 -17.44 2.52 2.11
CA ARG A 112 -18.06 2.52 3.44
C ARG A 112 -17.05 2.73 4.55
N ASN A 113 -15.94 1.99 4.51
CA ASN A 113 -14.90 2.05 5.53
C ASN A 113 -13.59 2.52 4.94
N TRP A 114 -12.89 3.34 5.70
CA TRP A 114 -11.62 3.93 5.34
C TRP A 114 -10.63 3.64 6.45
N ASN A 115 -9.38 3.46 6.07
CA ASN A 115 -8.31 3.30 7.02
C ASN A 115 -7.06 4.04 6.56
N ILE A 116 -6.30 4.54 7.54
CA ILE A 116 -4.98 5.10 7.31
C ILE A 116 -4.07 4.71 8.48
N ASP A 117 -2.84 4.32 8.13
CA ASP A 117 -1.82 3.95 9.09
C ASP A 117 -0.84 5.11 9.30
N ILE A 118 -0.73 5.55 10.55
CA ILE A 118 0.18 6.60 11.03
C ILE A 118 1.08 6.02 12.11
N GLY A 119 2.36 5.89 11.79
CA GLY A 119 3.34 5.28 12.68
C GLY A 119 2.91 3.87 13.11
N PRO A 120 2.78 3.59 14.42
CA PRO A 120 2.39 2.28 14.91
C PRO A 120 0.87 2.04 14.93
N ALA A 121 0.07 3.07 14.65
CA ALA A 121 -1.37 3.04 14.79
C ALA A 121 -2.09 3.01 13.44
N ARG A 122 -3.23 2.33 13.41
CA ARG A 122 -4.20 2.38 12.32
C ARG A 122 -5.43 3.11 12.80
N ILE A 123 -5.89 4.05 11.99
CA ILE A 123 -7.11 4.80 12.22
C ILE A 123 -8.13 4.30 11.21
N ASP A 124 -9.22 3.73 11.70
CA ASP A 124 -10.36 3.30 10.88
C ASP A 124 -11.52 4.30 11.06
N PHE A 125 -12.17 4.65 9.95
CA PHE A 125 -13.33 5.54 9.90
C PHE A 125 -14.42 4.91 9.01
N SER A 126 -15.68 5.01 9.43
CA SER A 126 -16.83 4.54 8.65
C SER A 126 -17.75 5.71 8.30
N THR A 127 -18.23 5.76 7.06
CA THR A 127 -19.19 6.76 6.56
C THR A 127 -20.63 6.48 6.97
N SER A 128 -20.89 5.34 7.64
CA SER A 128 -22.21 4.96 8.15
C SER A 128 -22.70 5.91 9.26
N CYS A 129 -24.01 6.18 9.33
CA CYS A 129 -24.66 7.16 10.21
C CYS A 129 -24.45 7.00 11.74
N SER A 130 -23.78 5.94 12.21
CA SER A 130 -23.61 5.62 13.64
C SER A 130 -22.16 5.68 14.12
N LYS A 131 -21.30 6.47 13.45
CA LYS A 131 -19.81 6.56 13.54
C LYS A 131 -19.13 5.85 14.74
N LYS A 132 -18.14 5.01 14.45
CA LYS A 132 -17.02 4.72 15.36
C LYS A 132 -15.70 4.95 14.63
N ILE A 133 -15.08 6.12 14.84
CA ILE A 133 -13.64 6.27 14.60
C ILE A 133 -12.95 5.31 15.57
N ARG A 134 -12.02 4.51 15.07
CA ARG A 134 -11.28 3.55 15.90
C ARG A 134 -9.80 3.69 15.62
N ALA A 135 -9.05 4.02 16.65
CA ALA A 135 -7.60 3.86 16.63
C ALA A 135 -7.25 2.47 17.17
N ARG A 136 -6.34 1.76 16.48
CA ARG A 136 -5.81 0.48 16.93
C ARG A 136 -4.30 0.48 16.81
N PHE A 137 -3.64 0.01 17.85
CA PHE A 137 -2.23 -0.33 17.78
C PHE A 137 -2.05 -1.59 16.94
N LEU A 138 -0.99 -1.62 16.14
CA LEU A 138 -0.70 -2.73 15.24
C LEU A 138 0.52 -3.49 15.76
N PRO A 139 0.38 -4.75 16.19
CA PRO A 139 1.49 -5.51 16.76
C PRO A 139 2.71 -5.64 15.84
N GLY A 140 2.50 -5.70 14.51
CA GLY A 140 3.60 -5.74 13.54
C GLY A 140 4.54 -4.53 13.61
N SER A 141 4.07 -3.40 14.17
CA SER A 141 4.88 -2.20 14.38
C SER A 141 5.93 -2.39 15.49
N ILE A 142 5.72 -3.32 16.44
CA ILE A 142 6.71 -3.65 17.48
C ILE A 142 8.00 -4.17 16.85
N TYR A 143 7.88 -5.05 15.85
CA TYR A 143 9.04 -5.58 15.14
C TYR A 143 9.82 -4.47 14.44
N ALA A 144 9.12 -3.55 13.78
CA ALA A 144 9.72 -2.39 13.14
C ALA A 144 10.46 -1.48 14.14
N ILE A 145 9.85 -1.23 15.31
CA ILE A 145 10.44 -0.44 16.39
C ILE A 145 11.70 -1.10 16.93
N LEU A 146 11.65 -2.39 17.25
CA LEU A 146 12.80 -3.14 17.80
C LEU A 146 13.98 -3.22 16.82
N LYS A 147 13.71 -3.44 15.52
CA LYS A 147 14.76 -3.44 14.50
C LYS A 147 15.32 -2.04 14.26
N GLY A 148 14.44 -1.04 14.23
CA GLY A 148 14.77 0.38 14.08
C GLY A 148 15.70 0.87 15.18
N SER A 149 15.29 0.72 16.44
CA SER A 149 16.00 1.24 17.61
C SER A 149 17.39 0.62 17.81
N ARG A 150 17.63 -0.60 17.32
CA ARG A 150 18.94 -1.27 17.37
C ARG A 150 19.92 -0.82 16.29
N ARG A 151 19.42 -0.16 15.24
CA ARG A 151 20.19 0.13 14.02
C ARG A 151 20.22 1.62 13.66
N GLY A 152 19.50 2.46 14.40
CA GLY A 152 19.47 3.90 14.19
C GLY A 152 18.81 4.65 15.33
N LYS A 153 18.92 5.98 15.30
CA LYS A 153 18.23 6.90 16.21
C LYS A 153 16.87 7.24 15.62
N MET A 154 15.83 7.30 16.45
CA MET A 154 14.50 7.71 15.99
C MET A 154 14.56 9.12 15.40
N ASP A 155 14.08 9.27 14.17
CA ASP A 155 13.90 10.57 13.52
C ASP A 155 12.42 10.94 13.52
N TRP A 156 12.06 11.79 14.48
CA TRP A 156 10.71 12.31 14.62
C TRP A 156 10.30 13.22 13.47
N GLN A 157 11.22 14.02 12.90
CA GLN A 157 10.91 14.94 11.82
C GLN A 157 10.50 14.17 10.57
N THR A 158 11.30 13.18 10.15
CA THR A 158 10.95 12.30 9.03
C THR A 158 9.70 11.47 9.36
N THR A 159 9.54 11.03 10.60
CA THR A 159 8.35 10.29 11.03
C THR A 159 7.06 11.09 10.86
N PHE A 160 7.04 12.36 11.26
CA PHE A 160 5.84 13.21 11.10
C PHE A 160 5.61 13.64 9.65
N ARG A 161 6.69 13.92 8.89
CA ARG A 161 6.57 14.33 7.48
C ARG A 161 6.08 13.21 6.57
N THR A 162 6.33 11.96 6.94
CA THR A 162 5.92 10.78 6.15
C THR A 162 4.75 10.02 6.78
N GLY A 163 4.48 10.22 8.07
CA GLY A 163 3.57 9.41 8.88
C GLY A 163 4.04 7.96 9.09
N THR A 164 5.32 7.65 8.84
CA THR A 164 5.92 6.30 8.93
C THR A 164 7.03 6.34 9.96
N ILE A 165 7.09 5.37 10.90
CA ILE A 165 8.15 5.36 11.92
C ILE A 165 9.51 5.29 11.22
N SER A 166 10.36 6.28 11.48
CA SER A 166 11.61 6.46 10.76
C SER A 166 12.79 6.52 11.71
N TYR A 167 13.86 5.81 11.37
CA TYR A 167 15.13 5.81 12.11
C TYR A 167 16.27 6.23 11.18
N TYR A 168 17.13 7.11 11.67
CA TYR A 168 18.33 7.55 10.98
C TYR A 168 19.56 6.78 11.49
N SER A 169 20.38 6.30 10.56
CA SER A 169 21.66 5.64 10.83
C SER A 169 22.81 6.43 10.21
N THR A 170 23.85 6.68 11.02
CA THR A 170 25.10 7.32 10.56
C THR A 170 26.00 6.35 9.77
N ASN A 171 25.71 5.05 9.85
CA ASN A 171 26.45 3.99 9.16
C ASN A 171 25.55 3.29 8.14
N TYR A 172 26.18 2.63 7.17
CA TYR A 172 25.47 1.66 6.34
C TYR A 172 24.73 0.62 7.18
N ILE A 173 23.55 0.23 6.70
CA ILE A 173 22.69 -0.70 7.42
C ILE A 173 23.03 -2.11 6.94
N ALA A 174 23.49 -2.96 7.86
CA ALA A 174 23.79 -4.36 7.56
C ALA A 174 22.53 -5.12 7.10
N SER A 175 22.54 -5.55 5.85
CA SER A 175 21.54 -6.42 5.23
C SER A 175 22.00 -7.87 5.28
N ASN A 176 21.06 -8.81 5.34
CA ASN A 176 21.36 -10.25 5.34
C ASN A 176 22.03 -10.74 4.04
N ASN A 177 22.03 -9.92 2.98
CA ASN A 177 22.56 -10.26 1.65
C ASN A 177 23.98 -9.72 1.39
N SER A 178 24.79 -9.49 2.43
CA SER A 178 26.21 -9.10 2.35
C SER A 178 26.53 -7.73 1.73
N PHE A 179 25.53 -6.99 1.21
CA PHE A 179 25.70 -5.62 0.75
C PHE A 179 25.18 -4.60 1.77
N PRO A 180 25.98 -3.58 2.14
CA PRO A 180 25.50 -2.48 2.95
C PRO A 180 24.36 -1.75 2.22
N ALA A 181 23.22 -1.57 2.90
CA ALA A 181 22.07 -0.86 2.36
C ALA A 181 21.99 0.56 2.95
N ALA A 182 21.69 1.54 2.10
CA ALA A 182 21.45 2.92 2.52
C ALA A 182 20.03 3.13 3.08
N GLY A 183 19.12 2.19 2.83
CA GLY A 183 17.77 2.14 3.37
C GLY A 183 17.31 0.70 3.59
N LEU A 184 16.48 0.48 4.60
CA LEU A 184 15.76 -0.77 4.83
C LEU A 184 14.39 -0.49 5.43
N SER A 185 13.40 -1.28 5.02
CA SER A 185 12.03 -1.23 5.51
C SER A 185 11.68 -2.51 6.26
N TYR A 186 11.13 -2.35 7.46
CA TYR A 186 10.66 -3.44 8.32
C TYR A 186 9.16 -3.32 8.49
N GLY A 187 8.42 -3.77 7.47
CA GLY A 187 6.96 -3.69 7.43
C GLY A 187 6.46 -2.24 7.44
N ARG A 188 6.27 -1.68 8.65
CA ARG A 188 5.72 -0.32 8.87
C ARG A 188 6.74 0.74 9.29
N GLY A 189 7.99 0.36 9.49
CA GLY A 189 9.07 1.29 9.82
C GLY A 189 10.14 1.30 8.75
N ILE A 190 10.85 2.42 8.66
CA ILE A 190 11.99 2.59 7.77
C ILE A 190 13.23 2.94 8.59
N ILE A 191 14.37 2.47 8.12
CA ILE A 191 15.69 2.88 8.58
C ILE A 191 16.40 3.40 7.35
N TYR A 192 17.04 4.56 7.44
CA TYR A 192 17.77 5.12 6.32
C TYR A 192 19.06 5.80 6.78
N SER A 193 19.95 5.96 5.83
CA SER A 193 21.22 6.66 5.95
C SER A 193 21.35 7.66 4.80
N ASP A 194 22.10 8.73 5.02
CA ASP A 194 22.52 9.69 4.00
C ASP A 194 23.77 9.21 3.23
N TYR A 195 24.36 8.09 3.65
CA TYR A 195 25.48 7.46 2.97
C TYR A 195 25.05 6.98 1.57
N GLY A 196 25.42 7.74 0.53
CA GLY A 196 24.95 7.55 -0.85
C GLY A 196 24.28 8.78 -1.49
N GLY A 197 24.15 9.88 -0.75
CA GLY A 197 23.92 11.23 -1.29
C GLY A 197 22.49 11.59 -1.70
N ASN A 198 21.59 10.62 -1.89
CA ASN A 198 20.19 10.91 -2.24
C ASN A 198 19.18 10.35 -1.22
N THR A 199 19.15 10.97 -0.05
CA THR A 199 18.22 10.66 1.06
C THR A 199 16.76 10.63 0.61
N ASN A 200 16.31 11.57 -0.22
CA ASN A 200 14.92 11.63 -0.67
C ASN A 200 14.56 10.46 -1.60
N ASN A 201 15.48 10.03 -2.47
CA ASN A 201 15.29 8.81 -3.27
C ASN A 201 15.25 7.56 -2.40
N ILE A 202 16.14 7.46 -1.40
CA ILE A 202 16.15 6.35 -0.43
C ILE A 202 14.82 6.30 0.34
N LEU A 203 14.38 7.43 0.90
CA LEU A 203 13.11 7.53 1.62
C LEU A 203 11.92 7.18 0.72
N ALA A 204 11.88 7.66 -0.52
CA ALA A 204 10.83 7.30 -1.47
C ALA A 204 10.80 5.79 -1.77
N HIS A 205 11.99 5.17 -1.92
CA HIS A 205 12.15 3.73 -2.12
C HIS A 205 11.64 2.92 -0.92
N GLU A 206 12.06 3.28 0.29
CA GLU A 206 11.63 2.57 1.50
C GLU A 206 10.15 2.77 1.81
N LEU A 207 9.61 3.97 1.54
CA LEU A 207 8.16 4.20 1.65
C LEU A 207 7.37 3.32 0.68
N ALA A 208 7.87 3.08 -0.54
CA ALA A 208 7.22 2.19 -1.49
C ALA A 208 7.13 0.74 -0.96
N HIS A 209 8.16 0.26 -0.25
CA HIS A 209 8.11 -1.02 0.45
C HIS A 209 7.10 -1.04 1.59
N THR A 210 6.96 0.05 2.36
CA THR A 210 5.90 0.13 3.38
C THR A 210 4.49 0.09 2.77
N PHE A 211 4.32 0.61 1.56
CA PHE A 211 3.07 0.55 0.80
C PHE A 211 2.79 -0.88 0.33
N GLN A 212 3.80 -1.57 -0.22
CA GLN A 212 3.70 -2.99 -0.60
C GLN A 212 3.33 -3.88 0.59
N TYR A 213 3.93 -3.66 1.77
CA TYR A 213 3.56 -4.39 2.97
C TYR A 213 2.06 -4.23 3.31
N ARG A 214 1.52 -3.02 3.13
CA ARG A 214 0.10 -2.72 3.38
C ARG A 214 -0.83 -3.37 2.35
N ASP A 215 -0.42 -3.53 1.10
CA ASP A 215 -1.24 -4.20 0.08
C ASP A 215 -1.64 -5.62 0.50
N TYR A 216 -0.75 -6.34 1.19
CA TYR A 216 -1.03 -7.70 1.66
C TYR A 216 -1.94 -7.76 2.88
N MET A 217 -2.25 -6.64 3.54
CA MET A 217 -3.12 -6.63 4.71
C MET A 217 -4.56 -7.02 4.42
N VAL A 218 -5.01 -6.89 3.16
CA VAL A 218 -6.31 -7.39 2.72
C VAL A 218 -6.51 -8.86 3.05
N LEU A 219 -5.44 -9.67 3.12
CA LEU A 219 -5.52 -11.09 3.45
C LEU A 219 -6.11 -11.32 4.85
N ASN A 220 -6.01 -10.34 5.76
CA ASN A 220 -6.65 -10.42 7.07
C ASN A 220 -8.18 -10.54 6.98
N SER A 221 -8.79 -10.05 5.89
CA SER A 221 -10.23 -10.20 5.65
C SER A 221 -10.65 -11.66 5.45
N PHE A 222 -9.72 -12.53 5.04
CA PHE A 222 -10.00 -13.95 4.79
C PHE A 222 -10.18 -14.70 6.11
N LEU A 223 -9.66 -14.16 7.22
CA LEU A 223 -9.74 -14.73 8.55
C LEU A 223 -11.01 -14.30 9.32
N LYS A 224 -11.81 -13.37 8.77
CA LYS A 224 -13.05 -12.89 9.41
C LYS A 224 -14.03 -14.03 9.79
N PRO A 225 -14.28 -15.05 8.94
CA PRO A 225 -15.18 -16.15 9.31
C PRO A 225 -14.65 -16.97 10.49
N LEU A 226 -13.34 -17.20 10.58
CA LEU A 226 -12.70 -17.90 11.68
C LEU A 226 -12.78 -17.09 12.97
N ALA A 227 -12.41 -15.81 12.91
CA ALA A 227 -12.48 -14.91 14.06
C ALA A 227 -13.91 -14.78 14.64
N THR A 228 -14.93 -14.83 13.76
CA THR A 228 -16.34 -14.78 14.19
C THR A 228 -16.76 -16.07 14.91
N LYS A 229 -16.22 -17.23 14.53
CA LYS A 229 -16.49 -18.51 15.23
C LYS A 229 -15.86 -18.56 16.61
N LEU A 230 -14.63 -18.08 16.76
CA LEU A 230 -13.89 -18.08 18.03
C LEU A 230 -14.43 -17.11 19.09
N ARG A 231 -15.29 -16.16 18.67
CA ARG A 231 -15.91 -15.18 19.58
C ARG A 231 -17.29 -15.63 20.09
N LYS A 232 -17.76 -16.79 19.65
CA LYS A 232 -18.97 -17.45 20.15
C LYS A 232 -18.56 -18.54 21.13
#